data_AF-A0A1Z8UUA2-F1
#
_entry.id   AF-A0A1Z8UUA2-F1
#
_cell.length_a   1.000
_cell.length_b   1.000
_cell.length_c   1.000
_cell.angle_alpha   90.00
_cell.angle_beta   90.00
_cell.angle_gamma   90.00
#
_symmetry.space_group_name_H-M   'P 1'
#
loop_
_entity.id
_entity.type
_entity.pdbx_description
1 polymer ?
#
loop_
_entity_poly.entity_id
_entity_poly.type
_entity_poly.pdbx_seq_one_letter_code
_entity_poly.pdbx_strand_id
1 'polypeptide(L)'
;MKKFKTFVAEFKVYEPKSVDTLGFTRDKMPQVRSQDYDGLIKHLKKNNIAVRKIKVPAKSLKPIQKEFNKDKIVGAISKIKTLGQAKPLIVSKDNYIIDGHHRWLAARNVGLDIDIMKADVKVRELLKHVYTYPKTFTKKIHEGNENVWEKK
;
A
#
# COMPACT_ATOMS: atom_id res chain seq x y z
N MET A 1 1.96 21.57 16.84
CA MET A 1 1.74 20.11 16.75
C MET A 1 0.52 19.59 17.53
N LYS A 2 0.06 20.24 18.62
CA LYS A 2 -1.13 19.78 19.39
C LYS A 2 -2.44 19.71 18.56
N LYS A 3 -2.73 20.70 17.71
CA LYS A 3 -3.94 20.75 16.88
C LYS A 3 -4.09 19.58 15.88
N PHE A 4 -2.99 19.00 15.39
CA PHE A 4 -3.04 17.89 14.42
C PHE A 4 -3.35 16.54 15.10
N LYS A 5 -2.84 16.34 16.32
CA LYS A 5 -3.23 15.19 17.16
C LYS A 5 -4.70 15.28 17.57
N THR A 6 -5.20 16.48 17.87
CA THR A 6 -6.63 16.70 18.18
C THR A 6 -7.51 16.44 16.94
N PHE A 7 -7.10 16.90 15.76
CA PHE A 7 -7.81 16.62 14.50
C PHE A 7 -7.91 15.11 14.19
N VAL A 8 -6.84 14.36 14.44
CA VAL A 8 -6.82 12.89 14.29
C VAL A 8 -7.66 12.18 15.36
N ALA A 9 -7.75 12.73 16.56
CA ALA A 9 -8.56 12.18 17.64
C ALA A 9 -10.07 12.46 17.44
N GLU A 10 -10.41 13.60 16.82
CA GLU A 10 -11.78 13.99 16.48
C GLU A 10 -12.30 13.33 15.20
N PHE A 11 -11.43 13.10 14.20
CA PHE A 11 -11.78 12.30 13.03
C PHE A 11 -11.70 10.82 13.41
N LYS A 12 -12.86 10.14 13.45
CA LYS A 12 -12.95 8.68 13.53
C LYS A 12 -12.13 8.06 12.39
N VAL A 13 -10.85 7.76 12.66
CA VAL A 13 -9.95 7.16 11.69
C VAL A 13 -10.60 5.85 11.25
N TYR A 14 -10.95 5.77 9.98
CA TYR A 14 -11.49 4.56 9.40
C TYR A 14 -10.41 3.49 9.48
N GLU A 15 -10.68 2.45 10.27
CA GLU A 15 -9.92 1.22 10.32
C GLU A 15 -10.77 0.12 9.69
N PRO A 16 -10.30 -0.56 8.63
CA PRO A 16 -11.01 -1.67 8.05
C PRO A 16 -11.14 -2.78 9.09
N LYS A 17 -12.36 -3.34 9.23
CA LYS A 17 -12.59 -4.47 10.11
C LYS A 17 -11.88 -5.70 9.56
N SER A 18 -11.34 -6.56 10.43
CA SER A 18 -10.60 -7.75 9.99
C SER A 18 -11.41 -8.67 9.06
N VAL A 19 -12.74 -8.64 9.14
CA VAL A 19 -13.67 -9.41 8.28
C VAL A 19 -13.64 -8.98 6.81
N ASP A 20 -13.25 -7.73 6.52
CA ASP A 20 -13.16 -7.18 5.16
C ASP A 20 -11.77 -7.38 4.53
N THR A 21 -10.86 -8.03 5.26
CA THR A 21 -9.46 -8.25 4.87
C THR A 21 -9.25 -9.72 4.49
N LEU A 22 -8.16 -10.01 3.78
CA LEU A 22 -7.76 -11.39 3.49
C LEU A 22 -6.89 -12.02 4.59
N GLY A 23 -6.80 -11.39 5.76
CA GLY A 23 -6.08 -11.94 6.91
C GLY A 23 -4.56 -11.87 6.83
N PHE A 24 -3.98 -11.16 5.86
CA PHE A 24 -2.53 -11.07 5.73
C PHE A 24 -1.94 -10.20 6.86
N THR A 25 -0.95 -10.74 7.55
CA THR A 25 -0.18 -10.02 8.56
C THR A 25 0.79 -9.06 7.88
N ARG A 26 1.08 -7.95 8.55
CA ARG A 26 1.90 -6.85 8.00
C ARG A 26 3.30 -7.31 7.59
N ASP A 27 3.89 -8.22 8.35
CA ASP A 27 5.23 -8.76 8.15
C ASP A 27 5.36 -9.57 6.85
N LYS A 28 4.25 -10.19 6.41
CA LYS A 28 4.19 -10.96 5.17
C LYS A 28 3.92 -10.09 3.95
N MET A 29 3.38 -8.89 4.11
CA MET A 29 2.98 -8.04 2.98
C MET A 29 4.13 -7.74 2.02
N PRO A 30 3.97 -8.01 0.71
CA PRO A 30 4.97 -7.65 -0.27
C PRO A 30 5.01 -6.13 -0.49
N GLN A 31 6.22 -5.58 -0.49
CA GLN A 31 6.47 -4.17 -0.77
C GLN A 31 7.47 -4.05 -1.92
N VAL A 32 7.25 -3.07 -2.80
CA VAL A 32 8.13 -2.78 -3.95
C VAL A 32 8.55 -1.32 -3.87
N ARG A 33 9.82 -0.98 -4.09
CA ARG A 33 10.28 0.43 -4.06
C ARG A 33 9.80 1.18 -5.31
N SER A 34 9.61 2.50 -5.23
CA SER A 34 9.12 3.31 -6.36
C SER A 34 9.95 3.12 -7.63
N GLN A 35 11.28 3.06 -7.50
CA GLN A 35 12.23 2.85 -8.60
C GLN A 35 12.07 1.49 -9.31
N ASP A 36 11.50 0.50 -8.63
CA ASP A 36 11.36 -0.86 -9.11
C ASP A 36 9.95 -1.13 -9.68
N TYR A 37 9.07 -0.13 -9.67
CA TYR A 37 7.71 -0.26 -10.22
C TYR A 37 7.72 -0.52 -11.73
N ASP A 38 8.59 0.14 -12.48
CA ASP A 38 8.69 -0.10 -13.92
C ASP A 38 9.15 -1.53 -14.22
N GLY A 39 10.05 -2.06 -13.38
CA GLY A 39 10.46 -3.47 -13.43
C GLY A 39 9.33 -4.42 -13.06
N LEU A 40 8.52 -4.09 -12.05
CA LEU A 40 7.33 -4.86 -11.69
C LEU A 40 6.30 -4.87 -12.83
N ILE A 41 6.06 -3.73 -13.49
CA ILE A 41 5.15 -3.65 -14.65
C ILE A 41 5.64 -4.57 -15.75
N LYS A 42 6.94 -4.54 -16.06
CA LYS A 42 7.54 -5.42 -17.06
C LYS A 42 7.39 -6.89 -16.67
N HIS A 43 7.60 -7.23 -15.40
CA HIS A 43 7.39 -8.58 -14.87
C HIS A 43 5.93 -9.03 -15.02
N LEU A 44 4.98 -8.19 -14.63
CA LEU A 44 3.55 -8.49 -14.77
C LEU A 44 3.16 -8.67 -16.25
N LYS A 45 3.60 -7.77 -17.13
CA LYS A 45 3.37 -7.89 -18.58
C LYS A 45 3.98 -9.16 -19.16
N LYS A 46 5.19 -9.56 -18.73
CA LYS A 46 5.83 -10.83 -19.14
C LYS A 46 5.01 -12.06 -18.73
N ASN A 47 4.24 -11.96 -17.64
CA ASN A 47 3.32 -12.99 -17.19
C ASN A 47 1.90 -12.84 -17.80
N ASN A 48 1.75 -12.11 -18.92
CA ASN A 48 0.46 -11.81 -19.56
C ASN A 48 -0.54 -11.02 -18.69
N ILE A 49 -0.04 -10.27 -17.69
CA ILE A 49 -0.88 -9.46 -16.81
C ILE A 49 -0.84 -8.01 -17.29
N ALA A 50 -1.96 -7.55 -17.83
CA ALA A 50 -2.15 -6.14 -18.17
C ALA A 50 -2.26 -5.31 -16.89
N VAL A 51 -1.56 -4.17 -16.85
CA VAL A 51 -1.61 -3.21 -15.75
C VAL A 51 -1.95 -1.84 -16.30
N ARG A 52 -2.92 -1.17 -15.70
CA ARG A 52 -3.37 0.18 -16.09
C ARG A 52 -3.20 1.14 -14.93
N LYS A 53 -2.62 2.32 -15.20
CA LYS A 53 -2.59 3.43 -14.26
C LYS A 53 -3.91 4.18 -14.35
N ILE A 54 -4.70 4.17 -13.29
CA ILE A 54 -5.99 4.87 -13.21
C ILE A 54 -6.09 5.57 -11.86
N LYS A 55 -6.84 6.66 -11.80
CA LYS A 55 -7.19 7.34 -10.56
C LYS A 55 -8.57 6.88 -10.11
N VAL A 56 -8.69 6.44 -8.86
CA VAL A 56 -9.97 5.98 -8.30
C VAL A 56 -10.19 6.54 -6.89
N PRO A 57 -11.44 6.63 -6.43
CA PRO A 57 -11.74 7.00 -5.05
C PRO A 57 -11.13 5.98 -4.09
N ALA A 58 -10.34 6.44 -3.10
CA ALA A 58 -9.72 5.53 -2.13
C ALA A 58 -10.76 4.68 -1.36
N LYS A 59 -12.00 5.16 -1.24
CA LYS A 59 -13.10 4.42 -0.61
C LYS A 59 -13.53 3.16 -1.38
N SER A 60 -13.27 3.06 -2.69
CA SER A 60 -13.68 1.91 -3.51
C SER A 60 -12.75 0.69 -3.38
N LEU A 61 -11.57 0.88 -2.80
CA LEU A 61 -10.55 -0.14 -2.66
C LEU A 61 -10.69 -0.92 -1.36
N LYS A 62 -10.20 -2.16 -1.36
CA LYS A 62 -10.25 -3.10 -0.24
C LYS A 62 -8.84 -3.48 0.22
N PRO A 63 -8.55 -3.50 1.52
CA PRO A 63 -7.25 -3.94 2.02
C PRO A 63 -7.18 -5.46 2.11
N ILE A 64 -5.99 -6.04 1.90
CA ILE A 64 -5.75 -7.46 2.21
C ILE A 64 -5.14 -7.65 3.60
N GLN A 65 -4.45 -6.62 4.10
CA GLN A 65 -3.79 -6.58 5.39
C GLN A 65 -4.82 -6.52 6.53
N LYS A 66 -4.63 -7.34 7.57
CA LYS A 66 -5.50 -7.40 8.75
C LYS A 66 -5.23 -6.30 9.78
N GLU A 67 -3.97 -5.96 9.98
CA GLU A 67 -3.51 -5.12 11.10
C GLU A 67 -3.04 -3.76 10.63
N PHE A 68 -3.49 -2.69 11.27
CA PHE A 68 -3.06 -1.33 10.96
C PHE A 68 -2.51 -0.67 12.21
N ASN A 69 -1.41 0.08 12.06
CA ASN A 69 -0.82 0.83 13.16
C ASN A 69 -1.26 2.29 13.05
N LYS A 70 -2.00 2.77 14.05
CA LYS A 70 -2.55 4.13 14.14
C LYS A 70 -1.50 5.20 13.92
N ASP A 71 -0.33 5.13 14.56
CA ASP A 71 0.73 6.13 14.40
C ASP A 71 1.21 6.25 12.95
N LYS A 72 1.29 5.12 12.23
CA LYS A 72 1.67 5.13 10.81
C LYS A 72 0.57 5.69 9.91
N ILE A 73 -0.69 5.50 10.28
CA ILE A 73 -1.83 6.11 9.59
C ILE A 73 -1.75 7.62 9.76
N VAL A 74 -1.56 8.09 10.99
CA VAL A 74 -1.42 9.52 11.31
C VAL A 74 -0.24 10.13 10.56
N GLY A 75 0.92 9.46 10.57
CA GLY A 75 2.08 9.91 9.80
C GLY A 75 1.82 9.99 8.30
N ALA A 76 1.03 9.08 7.74
CA ALA A 76 0.64 9.11 6.33
C ALA A 76 -0.38 10.23 6.04
N ILE A 77 -1.34 10.48 6.95
CA ILE A 77 -2.29 11.60 6.87
C ILE A 77 -1.54 12.94 6.95
N SER A 78 -0.55 13.08 7.84
CA SER A 78 0.30 14.28 7.91
C SER A 78 1.04 14.55 6.59
N LYS A 79 1.30 13.50 5.80
CA LYS A 79 1.93 13.56 4.47
C LYS A 79 0.90 13.60 3.33
N ILE A 80 -0.38 13.87 3.60
CA ILE A 80 -1.43 13.88 2.58
C ILE A 80 -1.14 14.88 1.44
N LYS A 81 -0.48 16.01 1.75
CA LYS A 81 -0.12 17.04 0.75
C LYS A 81 0.85 16.51 -0.32
N THR A 82 1.70 15.54 0.03
CA THR A 82 2.64 14.91 -0.91
C THR A 82 2.14 13.58 -1.44
N LEU A 83 0.91 13.19 -1.09
CA LEU A 83 0.35 11.88 -1.43
C LEU A 83 0.04 11.76 -2.93
N GLY A 84 -0.31 12.86 -3.59
CA GLY A 84 -0.46 12.91 -5.06
C GLY A 84 0.86 12.84 -5.83
N GLN A 85 2.00 13.07 -5.16
CA GLN A 85 3.34 12.85 -5.72
C GLN A 85 3.89 11.46 -5.35
N ALA A 86 3.15 10.69 -4.54
CA ALA A 86 3.59 9.37 -4.13
C ALA A 86 3.40 8.37 -5.27
N LYS A 87 4.23 7.32 -5.28
CA LYS A 87 4.08 6.21 -6.23
C LYS A 87 2.63 5.66 -6.20
N PRO A 88 2.08 5.19 -7.33
CA PRO A 88 0.73 4.60 -7.33
C PRO A 88 0.62 3.38 -6.41
N LEU A 89 -0.60 3.01 -6.02
CA LEU A 89 -0.87 1.75 -5.30
C LEU A 89 -0.91 0.57 -6.26
N ILE A 90 -0.53 -0.63 -5.81
CA ILE A 90 -0.72 -1.85 -6.61
C ILE A 90 -2.05 -2.49 -6.18
N VAL A 91 -2.96 -2.64 -7.13
CA VAL A 91 -4.33 -3.09 -6.89
C VAL A 91 -4.70 -4.19 -7.89
N SER A 92 -5.44 -5.19 -7.44
CA SER A 92 -5.97 -6.26 -8.28
C SER A 92 -7.28 -5.88 -8.99
N LYS A 93 -7.74 -6.74 -9.90
CA LYS A 93 -8.97 -6.55 -10.67
C LYS A 93 -10.21 -6.39 -9.77
N ASP A 94 -10.23 -7.17 -8.69
CA ASP A 94 -11.24 -7.18 -7.62
C ASP A 94 -11.05 -6.07 -6.56
N ASN A 95 -10.26 -5.04 -6.88
CA ASN A 95 -10.03 -3.83 -6.08
C ASN A 95 -9.31 -4.08 -4.74
N TYR A 96 -8.61 -5.20 -4.59
CA TYR A 96 -7.78 -5.45 -3.41
C TYR A 96 -6.40 -4.82 -3.55
N ILE A 97 -5.94 -4.18 -2.49
CA ILE A 97 -4.65 -3.52 -2.42
C ILE A 97 -3.59 -4.55 -2.05
N ILE A 98 -2.52 -4.63 -2.83
CA ILE A 98 -1.37 -5.49 -2.55
C ILE A 98 -0.25 -4.68 -1.88
N ASP A 99 0.03 -3.48 -2.37
CA ASP A 99 1.06 -2.58 -1.82
C ASP A 99 0.50 -1.17 -1.55
N GLY A 100 1.00 -0.53 -0.49
CA GLY A 100 0.68 0.87 -0.17
C GLY A 100 -0.48 1.12 0.78
N HIS A 101 -0.87 0.14 1.60
CA HIS A 101 -1.96 0.19 2.58
C HIS A 101 -2.04 1.47 3.44
N HIS A 102 -0.93 1.98 4.00
CA HIS A 102 -1.00 3.21 4.82
C HIS A 102 -1.36 4.46 4.02
N ARG A 103 -0.90 4.55 2.75
CA ARG A 103 -1.20 5.71 1.89
C ARG A 103 -2.63 5.66 1.41
N TRP A 104 -3.09 4.47 1.05
CA TRP A 104 -4.50 4.22 0.82
C TRP A 104 -5.35 4.65 2.02
N LEU A 105 -4.97 4.26 3.23
CA LEU A 105 -5.75 4.59 4.42
C LEU A 105 -5.77 6.10 4.69
N ALA A 106 -4.64 6.79 4.47
CA ALA A 106 -4.60 8.25 4.54
C ALA A 106 -5.53 8.90 3.50
N ALA A 107 -5.46 8.49 2.23
CA ALA A 107 -6.34 8.98 1.18
C ALA A 107 -7.82 8.68 1.48
N ARG A 108 -8.13 7.49 1.99
CA ARG A 108 -9.50 7.07 2.35
C ARG A 108 -10.07 7.90 3.50
N ASN A 109 -9.26 8.21 4.50
CA ASN A 109 -9.65 9.03 5.64
C ASN A 109 -9.90 10.50 5.26
N VAL A 110 -9.11 11.04 4.32
CA VAL A 110 -9.29 12.41 3.80
C VAL A 110 -10.33 12.46 2.68
N GLY A 111 -10.74 11.31 2.14
CA GLY A 111 -11.73 11.23 1.06
C GLY A 111 -11.19 11.64 -0.31
N LEU A 112 -9.89 11.50 -0.54
CA LEU A 112 -9.25 11.84 -1.82
C LEU A 112 -9.20 10.65 -2.77
N ASP A 113 -9.11 10.98 -4.05
CA ASP A 113 -8.77 10.03 -5.09
C ASP A 113 -7.28 9.71 -5.07
N ILE A 114 -6.93 8.47 -5.42
CA ILE A 114 -5.56 7.98 -5.40
C ILE A 114 -5.21 7.31 -6.72
N ASP A 115 -3.99 7.53 -7.17
CA ASP A 115 -3.45 6.86 -8.35
C ASP A 115 -3.14 5.40 -8.01
N ILE A 116 -3.70 4.50 -8.80
CA ILE A 116 -3.53 3.07 -8.68
C ILE A 116 -3.02 2.47 -9.97
N MET A 117 -2.34 1.35 -9.82
CA MET A 117 -1.97 0.43 -10.87
C MET A 117 -2.85 -0.79 -10.73
N LYS A 118 -3.91 -0.81 -11.53
CA LYS A 118 -4.88 -1.89 -11.56
C LYS A 118 -4.38 -2.99 -12.48
N ALA A 119 -4.07 -4.15 -11.92
CA ALA A 119 -3.78 -5.36 -12.67
C ALA A 119 -5.07 -6.05 -13.09
N ASP A 120 -5.10 -6.67 -14.27
CA ASP A 120 -6.26 -7.38 -14.80
C ASP A 120 -6.40 -8.83 -14.27
N VAL A 121 -5.87 -9.10 -13.08
CA VAL A 121 -5.93 -10.41 -12.41
C VAL A 121 -6.48 -10.29 -10.99
N LYS A 122 -7.00 -11.38 -10.45
CA LYS A 122 -7.54 -11.43 -9.08
C LYS A 122 -6.42 -11.30 -8.04
N VAL A 123 -6.78 -10.87 -6.84
CA VAL A 123 -5.86 -10.63 -5.73
C VAL A 123 -4.85 -11.75 -5.47
N ARG A 124 -5.31 -13.01 -5.42
CA ARG A 124 -4.44 -14.17 -5.13
C ARG A 124 -3.37 -14.39 -6.20
N GLU A 125 -3.73 -14.16 -7.45
CA GLU A 125 -2.83 -14.30 -8.59
C GLU A 125 -1.82 -13.15 -8.63
N LEU A 126 -2.32 -11.91 -8.51
CA LEU A 126 -1.44 -10.74 -8.43
C LEU A 126 -0.42 -10.87 -7.31
N LEU A 127 -0.87 -11.31 -6.13
CA LEU A 127 -0.02 -11.50 -4.97
C LEU A 127 1.12 -12.50 -5.26
N LYS A 128 0.82 -13.63 -5.90
CA LYS A 128 1.86 -14.59 -6.34
C LYS A 128 2.90 -13.94 -7.25
N HIS A 129 2.48 -13.19 -8.26
CA HIS A 129 3.41 -12.53 -9.19
C HIS A 129 4.22 -11.42 -8.54
N VAL A 130 3.62 -10.68 -7.60
CA VAL A 130 4.35 -9.67 -6.83
C VAL A 130 5.37 -10.35 -5.91
N TYR A 131 5.06 -11.48 -5.26
CA TYR A 131 6.06 -12.23 -4.48
C TYR A 131 7.18 -12.83 -5.33
N THR A 132 6.90 -13.26 -6.56
CA THR A 132 7.94 -13.81 -7.45
C THR A 132 8.81 -12.74 -8.09
N TYR A 133 8.45 -11.46 -7.95
CA TYR A 133 9.27 -10.37 -8.44
C TYR A 133 10.52 -10.21 -7.55
N PRO A 134 11.74 -10.31 -8.10
CA PRO A 134 12.98 -10.40 -7.30
C PRO A 134 13.29 -9.16 -6.44
N LYS A 135 12.70 -8.01 -6.75
CA LYS A 135 12.87 -6.77 -5.97
C LYS A 135 11.72 -6.48 -5.00
N THR A 136 10.82 -7.45 -4.83
CA THR A 136 9.83 -7.41 -3.76
C THR A 136 10.50 -7.82 -2.45
N PHE A 137 10.24 -7.04 -1.41
CA PHE A 137 10.69 -7.35 -0.06
C PHE A 137 9.51 -7.36 0.91
N THR A 138 9.61 -8.16 1.97
CA THR A 138 8.65 -8.12 3.06
C THR A 138 9.28 -7.44 4.26
N LYS A 139 8.44 -7.00 5.20
CA LYS A 139 8.94 -6.28 6.37
C LYS A 139 9.76 -7.18 7.30
N LYS A 140 9.42 -8.48 7.36
CA LYS A 140 10.17 -9.49 8.12
C LYS A 140 11.61 -9.65 7.61
N ILE A 141 11.82 -9.57 6.30
CA ILE A 141 13.15 -9.72 5.68
C ILE A 141 14.01 -8.46 5.92
N HIS A 142 13.38 -7.29 6.08
CA HIS A 142 14.10 -6.03 6.26
C HIS A 142 14.46 -5.71 7.73
N GLU A 143 13.74 -6.27 8.70
CA GLU A 143 14.10 -6.15 10.12
C GLU A 143 15.40 -6.90 10.50
N GLY A 144 15.99 -7.66 9.58
CA GLY A 144 17.34 -8.24 9.71
C GLY A 144 18.47 -7.43 9.07
N ASN A 145 18.21 -6.24 8.52
CA ASN A 145 19.23 -5.44 7.82
C ASN A 145 19.11 -3.92 8.06
N GLU A 146 18.60 -3.53 9.22
CA GLU A 146 18.52 -2.13 9.67
C GLU A 146 19.64 -1.81 10.68
N ASN A 147 20.88 -2.23 10.39
CA ASN A 147 22.10 -1.85 11.13
C ASN A 147 23.38 -1.99 10.26
N VAL A 148 23.40 -1.34 9.09
CA VAL A 148 24.65 -0.93 8.45
C VAL A 148 24.34 0.45 7.85
N TRP A 149 25.28 1.40 7.95
CA TRP A 149 25.15 2.84 7.66
C TRP A 149 24.70 3.73 8.83
N GLU A 150 25.45 3.70 9.93
CA GLU A 150 25.88 4.93 10.64
C GLU A 150 26.96 4.60 11.68
N LYS A 151 28.18 4.35 11.21
CA LYS A 151 29.41 4.72 11.94
C LYS A 151 30.42 5.18 10.91
N LYS A 152 30.51 6.49 10.76
CA LYS A 152 31.70 7.18 10.26
C LYS A 152 32.26 7.98 11.42
#